data_AF-A0A8H7CWG4-F1
#
_entry.id   AF-A0A8H7CWG4-F1
#
_cell.length_a   1.000
_cell.length_b   1.000
_cell.length_c   1.000
_cell.angle_alpha   90.00
_cell.angle_beta   90.00
_cell.angle_gamma   90.00
#
_symmetry.space_group_name_H-M   'P 1'
#
loop_
_entity.id
_entity.type
_entity.pdbx_description
1 polymer ?
#
loop_
_entity_poly.entity_id
_entity_poly.type
_entity_poly.pdbx_seq_one_letter_code
_entity_poly.pdbx_strand_id
1 'polypeptide(L)'
;MLHLIQTEVLLALYYLDCGRLLEGNYHRAGAASLAFSMGFHQLGPSPQGNYPFGIGILAQMGTPAQISDVSRTEMIDAFWSVVILNNYFVAASDIPSSIPCDAPISTPWPTHFLNIATPVPFTPDNDLAGHSPMTLLAKASIELERTIAFTTRIAGFSPPPEFWAMETRLETFRDHLPPFDANCPTDQVTLVTHAFVNVAIIRSYSSHTSVHADARSKCLIAAFCVAARLVDANIAEWVMADSILGVRGLSSALPRVLTIKSSHCSLPWQMSSLLT
;
A
#
# COMPACT_ATOMS: atom_id res chain seq x y z
N MET A 1 -4.77 -5.33 -22.11
CA MET A 1 -5.38 -5.51 -20.77
C MET A 1 -4.50 -4.96 -19.67
N LEU A 2 -3.24 -5.40 -19.55
CA LEU A 2 -2.26 -4.80 -18.64
C LEU A 2 -2.23 -3.25 -18.76
N HIS A 3 -2.14 -2.73 -19.99
CA HIS A 3 -2.18 -1.29 -20.25
C HIS A 3 -3.46 -0.59 -19.79
N LEU A 4 -4.61 -1.29 -19.80
CA LEU A 4 -5.87 -0.73 -19.31
C LEU A 4 -5.82 -0.58 -17.79
N ILE A 5 -5.36 -1.60 -17.07
CA ILE A 5 -5.15 -1.53 -15.61
C ILE A 5 -4.14 -0.42 -15.27
N GLN A 6 -3.02 -0.34 -16.00
CA GLN A 6 -2.04 0.74 -15.83
C GLN A 6 -2.67 2.12 -16.05
N THR A 7 -3.51 2.27 -17.08
CA THR A 7 -4.22 3.52 -17.36
C THR A 7 -5.19 3.89 -16.23
N GLU A 8 -5.97 2.93 -15.73
CA GLU A 8 -6.88 3.16 -14.60
C GLU A 8 -6.12 3.54 -13.31
N VAL A 9 -4.98 2.90 -13.04
CA VAL A 9 -4.10 3.25 -11.91
C VAL A 9 -3.56 4.68 -12.04
N LEU A 10 -3.08 5.05 -13.23
CA LEU A 10 -2.56 6.41 -13.49
C LEU A 10 -3.65 7.48 -13.40
N LEU A 11 -4.85 7.21 -13.92
CA LEU A 11 -5.98 8.14 -13.80
C LEU A 11 -6.39 8.30 -12.34
N ALA A 12 -6.45 7.22 -11.57
CA ALA A 12 -6.76 7.29 -10.14
C ALA A 12 -5.77 8.17 -9.38
N LEU A 13 -4.47 8.00 -9.63
CA LEU A 13 -3.41 8.82 -9.03
C LEU A 13 -3.47 10.27 -9.48
N TYR A 14 -3.67 10.53 -10.77
CA TYR A 14 -3.83 11.88 -11.31
C TYR A 14 -4.99 12.63 -10.63
N TYR A 15 -6.15 12.00 -10.51
CA TYR A 15 -7.30 12.63 -9.86
C TYR A 15 -7.08 12.84 -8.36
N LEU A 16 -6.39 11.90 -7.70
CA LEU A 16 -5.98 12.04 -6.31
C LEU A 16 -5.04 13.23 -6.09
N ASP A 17 -4.05 13.42 -6.96
CA ASP A 17 -3.16 14.59 -6.98
C ASP A 17 -3.92 15.89 -7.29
N CYS A 18 -4.96 15.83 -8.12
CA CYS A 18 -5.86 16.96 -8.36
C CYS A 18 -6.86 17.22 -7.22
N GLY A 19 -6.95 16.35 -6.20
CA GLY A 19 -7.89 16.48 -5.08
C GLY A 19 -9.31 16.02 -5.41
N ARG A 20 -9.47 15.36 -6.56
CA ARG A 20 -10.73 14.84 -7.10
C ARG A 20 -10.93 13.40 -6.64
N LEU A 21 -11.18 13.24 -5.34
CA LEU A 21 -11.24 11.93 -4.69
C LEU A 21 -12.34 11.02 -5.24
N LEU A 22 -13.48 11.57 -5.66
CA LEU A 22 -14.60 10.80 -6.20
C LEU A 22 -14.23 10.14 -7.53
N GLU A 23 -13.68 10.92 -8.45
CA GLU A 23 -13.22 10.43 -9.76
C GLU A 23 -12.04 9.49 -9.61
N GLY A 24 -11.11 9.80 -8.71
CA GLY A 24 -10.01 8.89 -8.37
C GLY A 24 -10.51 7.54 -7.84
N ASN A 25 -11.52 7.55 -6.98
CA ASN A 25 -12.13 6.33 -6.45
C ASN A 25 -12.84 5.51 -7.54
N TYR A 26 -13.47 6.15 -8.52
CA TYR A 26 -14.07 5.46 -9.67
C TYR A 26 -13.01 4.66 -10.46
N HIS A 27 -11.90 5.31 -10.80
CA HIS A 27 -10.79 4.67 -11.54
C HIS A 27 -10.09 3.58 -10.71
N ARG A 28 -9.90 3.81 -9.41
CA ARG A 28 -9.40 2.80 -8.46
C ARG A 28 -10.28 1.55 -8.45
N ALA A 29 -11.60 1.72 -8.32
CA ALA A 29 -12.55 0.61 -8.30
C ALA A 29 -12.59 -0.12 -9.66
N GLY A 30 -12.45 0.62 -10.77
CA GLY A 30 -12.29 0.07 -12.11
C GLY A 30 -11.04 -0.81 -12.23
N ALA A 31 -9.88 -0.31 -11.80
CA ALA A 31 -8.63 -1.05 -11.78
C ALA A 31 -8.73 -2.36 -10.96
N ALA A 32 -9.31 -2.28 -9.76
CA ALA A 32 -9.58 -3.45 -8.92
C ALA A 32 -10.48 -4.46 -9.62
N SER A 33 -11.62 -4.02 -10.15
CA SER A 33 -12.57 -4.90 -10.86
C SER A 33 -11.92 -5.60 -12.05
N LEU A 34 -11.12 -4.89 -12.83
CA LEU A 34 -10.36 -5.46 -13.94
C LEU A 34 -9.37 -6.52 -13.46
N ALA A 35 -8.52 -6.19 -12.47
CA ALA A 35 -7.54 -7.13 -11.93
C ALA A 35 -8.18 -8.42 -11.40
N PHE A 36 -9.32 -8.30 -10.71
CA PHE A 36 -10.07 -9.46 -10.21
C PHE A 36 -10.74 -10.26 -11.33
N SER A 37 -11.42 -9.60 -12.28
CA SER A 37 -12.07 -10.26 -13.41
C SER A 37 -11.09 -11.03 -14.31
N MET A 38 -9.86 -10.53 -14.42
CA MET A 38 -8.79 -11.15 -15.21
C MET A 38 -8.07 -12.27 -14.46
N GLY A 39 -8.40 -12.49 -13.18
CA GLY A 39 -7.77 -13.53 -12.36
C GLY A 39 -6.36 -13.17 -11.88
N PHE A 40 -5.97 -11.90 -11.91
CA PHE A 40 -4.63 -11.48 -11.47
C PHE A 40 -4.39 -11.65 -9.97
N HIS A 41 -5.45 -11.90 -9.19
CA HIS A 41 -5.40 -12.25 -7.77
C HIS A 41 -5.09 -13.74 -7.53
N GLN A 42 -5.06 -14.55 -8.61
CA GLN A 42 -4.87 -16.00 -8.57
C GLN A 42 -3.70 -16.46 -9.45
N LEU A 43 -2.58 -15.72 -9.45
CA LEU A 43 -1.41 -16.05 -10.28
C LEU A 43 -0.49 -17.11 -9.68
N GLY A 44 -0.81 -17.64 -8.49
CA GLY A 44 -0.07 -18.72 -7.85
C GLY A 44 -0.21 -20.07 -8.57
N PRO A 45 0.67 -21.04 -8.28
CA PRO A 45 0.57 -22.39 -8.82
C PRO A 45 -0.77 -23.02 -8.40
N SER A 46 -1.67 -23.23 -9.36
CA SER A 46 -2.94 -23.92 -9.12
C SER A 46 -2.68 -25.41 -8.92
N PRO A 47 -3.03 -26.00 -7.75
CA PRO A 47 -2.81 -27.43 -7.49
C PRO A 47 -3.65 -28.35 -8.38
N GLN A 48 -4.60 -27.83 -9.17
CA GLN A 48 -5.53 -28.62 -9.98
C GLN A 48 -5.51 -28.31 -11.49
N GLY A 49 -4.60 -27.47 -11.98
CA GLY A 49 -4.55 -27.11 -13.41
C GLY A 49 -5.78 -26.34 -13.94
N ASN A 50 -6.77 -26.06 -13.09
CA ASN A 50 -7.86 -25.15 -13.38
C ASN A 50 -7.38 -23.72 -13.15
N TYR A 51 -7.12 -23.02 -14.24
CA TYR A 51 -6.89 -21.58 -14.22
C TYR A 51 -8.25 -20.86 -14.16
N PRO A 52 -8.39 -19.76 -13.39
CA PRO A 52 -9.62 -18.98 -13.35
C PRO A 52 -9.99 -18.46 -14.75
N PHE A 53 -11.28 -18.25 -14.97
CA PHE A 53 -11.88 -17.93 -16.28
C PHE A 53 -11.16 -16.81 -17.07
N GLY A 54 -10.65 -15.77 -16.40
CA GLY A 54 -9.86 -14.70 -17.04
C GLY A 54 -8.51 -15.14 -17.60
N ILE A 55 -7.80 -16.03 -16.89
CA ILE A 55 -6.59 -16.70 -17.40
C ILE A 55 -6.99 -17.79 -18.42
N GLY A 56 -8.15 -18.41 -18.26
CA GLY A 56 -8.74 -19.34 -19.22
C GLY A 56 -9.00 -18.73 -20.61
N ILE A 57 -9.41 -17.45 -20.68
CA ILE A 57 -9.56 -16.73 -21.96
C ILE A 57 -8.20 -16.41 -22.60
N LEU A 58 -7.20 -16.02 -21.79
CA LEU A 58 -5.82 -15.86 -22.29
C LEU A 58 -5.24 -17.21 -22.75
N ALA A 59 -5.54 -18.29 -22.02
CA ALA A 59 -5.15 -19.66 -22.33
C ALA A 59 -5.91 -20.27 -23.54
N GLN A 60 -7.07 -19.71 -23.91
CA GLN A 60 -7.80 -20.05 -25.13
C GLN A 60 -7.28 -19.29 -26.36
N MET A 61 -6.63 -18.12 -26.17
CA MET A 61 -5.98 -17.38 -27.26
C MET A 61 -4.49 -17.71 -27.45
N GLY A 62 -3.87 -18.39 -26.49
CA GLY A 62 -2.53 -18.95 -26.59
C GLY A 62 -2.41 -20.11 -25.61
N THR A 63 -1.87 -21.25 -26.05
CA THR A 63 -1.83 -22.48 -25.26
C THR A 63 -1.32 -22.24 -23.82
N PRO A 64 -1.84 -22.97 -22.80
CA PRO A 64 -1.51 -22.78 -21.37
C PRO A 64 0.00 -22.91 -21.00
N ALA A 65 0.87 -23.16 -21.99
CA ALA A 65 2.28 -23.44 -21.83
C ALA A 65 3.21 -22.25 -22.13
N GLN A 66 2.70 -21.07 -22.57
CA GLN A 66 3.59 -19.98 -23.02
C GLN A 66 3.20 -18.56 -22.57
N ILE A 67 2.69 -18.37 -21.35
CA ILE A 67 2.83 -17.04 -20.74
C ILE A 67 4.31 -16.90 -20.40
N SER A 68 5.01 -16.02 -21.13
CA SER A 68 6.41 -15.72 -20.87
C SER A 68 6.59 -15.32 -19.40
N ASP A 69 7.70 -15.72 -18.78
CA ASP A 69 7.96 -15.37 -17.38
C ASP A 69 7.95 -13.85 -17.16
N VAL A 70 8.35 -13.08 -18.19
CA VAL A 70 8.28 -11.61 -18.20
C VAL A 70 6.84 -11.11 -18.07
N SER A 71 5.92 -11.61 -18.91
CA SER A 71 4.51 -11.21 -18.84
C SER A 71 3.86 -11.60 -17.51
N ARG A 72 4.28 -12.71 -16.89
CA ARG A 72 3.78 -13.11 -15.58
C ARG A 72 4.24 -12.14 -14.49
N THR A 73 5.51 -11.73 -14.49
CA THR A 73 6.03 -10.74 -13.55
C THR A 73 5.28 -9.41 -13.67
N GLU A 74 5.03 -8.94 -14.89
CA GLU A 74 4.25 -7.71 -15.13
C GLU A 74 2.82 -7.80 -14.57
N MET A 75 2.17 -8.96 -14.67
CA MET A 75 0.83 -9.18 -14.10
C MET A 75 0.85 -9.18 -12.57
N ILE A 76 1.88 -9.80 -11.96
CA ILE A 76 2.08 -9.79 -10.51
C ILE A 76 2.26 -8.35 -10.03
N ASP A 77 3.15 -7.59 -10.67
CA ASP A 77 3.43 -6.20 -10.31
C ASP A 77 2.20 -5.30 -10.50
N ALA A 78 1.46 -5.50 -11.59
CA ALA A 78 0.21 -4.77 -11.83
C ALA A 78 -0.84 -5.07 -10.76
N PHE A 79 -1.00 -6.33 -10.35
CA PHE A 79 -1.92 -6.70 -9.28
C PHE A 79 -1.55 -6.01 -7.96
N TRP A 80 -0.29 -6.08 -7.55
CA TRP A 80 0.16 -5.47 -6.30
C TRP A 80 0.09 -3.94 -6.34
N SER A 81 0.31 -3.32 -7.50
CA SER A 81 0.11 -1.88 -7.68
C SER A 81 -1.34 -1.47 -7.43
N VAL A 82 -2.31 -2.27 -7.92
CA VAL A 82 -3.75 -2.06 -7.65
C VAL A 82 -4.07 -2.22 -6.17
N VAL A 83 -3.50 -3.22 -5.49
CA VAL A 83 -3.68 -3.41 -4.04
C VAL A 83 -3.14 -2.22 -3.25
N ILE A 84 -1.91 -1.78 -3.55
CA ILE A 84 -1.28 -0.63 -2.90
C ILE A 84 -2.12 0.64 -3.10
N LEU A 85 -2.54 0.92 -4.34
CA LEU A 85 -3.41 2.05 -4.67
C LEU A 85 -4.73 1.97 -3.90
N ASN A 86 -5.36 0.79 -3.86
CA ASN A 86 -6.60 0.58 -3.14
C ASN A 86 -6.46 0.95 -1.66
N ASN A 87 -5.44 0.40 -1.00
CA ASN A 87 -5.18 0.59 0.42
C ASN A 87 -4.80 2.04 0.75
N TYR A 88 -4.08 2.69 -0.16
CA TYR A 88 -3.79 4.11 -0.03
C TYR A 88 -5.05 4.97 -0.04
N PHE A 89 -5.98 4.72 -0.95
CA PHE A 89 -7.25 5.46 -1.00
C PHE A 89 -8.11 5.24 0.25
N VAL A 90 -8.09 4.04 0.82
CA VAL A 90 -8.72 3.76 2.13
C VAL A 90 -8.11 4.66 3.20
N ALA A 91 -6.78 4.82 3.21
CA ALA A 91 -6.10 5.71 4.14
C ALA A 91 -6.36 7.20 3.87
N ALA A 92 -6.53 7.60 2.61
CA ALA A 92 -6.70 9.00 2.22
C ALA A 92 -8.13 9.51 2.42
N SER A 93 -9.13 8.67 2.14
CA SER A 93 -10.52 9.11 1.98
C SER A 93 -11.48 8.53 3.02
N ASP A 94 -11.00 7.65 3.91
CA ASP A 94 -11.84 6.84 4.83
C ASP A 94 -12.98 6.08 4.09
N ILE A 95 -12.84 5.86 2.77
CA ILE A 95 -13.75 5.09 1.93
C ILE A 95 -13.38 3.60 2.06
N PRO A 96 -14.34 2.68 2.13
CA PRO A 96 -14.04 1.25 2.20
C PRO A 96 -13.23 0.73 1.00
N SER A 97 -12.51 -0.36 1.24
CA SER A 97 -11.78 -1.09 0.21
C SER A 97 -12.71 -1.54 -0.93
N SER A 98 -12.29 -1.35 -2.18
CA SER A 98 -12.98 -1.93 -3.34
C SER A 98 -12.59 -3.38 -3.58
N ILE A 99 -11.53 -3.85 -2.93
CA ILE A 99 -11.07 -5.24 -3.00
C ILE A 99 -11.96 -6.09 -2.08
N PRO A 100 -12.57 -7.17 -2.59
CA PRO A 100 -13.40 -8.04 -1.77
C PRO A 100 -12.60 -8.67 -0.63
N CYS A 101 -13.10 -8.55 0.60
CA CYS A 101 -12.43 -9.07 1.81
C CYS A 101 -12.23 -10.59 1.77
N ASP A 102 -13.16 -11.32 1.16
CA ASP A 102 -13.19 -12.79 1.17
C ASP A 102 -12.57 -13.42 -0.09
N ALA A 103 -12.03 -12.62 -1.01
CA ALA A 103 -11.42 -13.16 -2.22
C ALA A 103 -10.05 -13.77 -1.90
N PRO A 104 -9.82 -15.08 -2.17
CA PRO A 104 -8.53 -15.69 -1.92
C PRO A 104 -7.48 -15.10 -2.87
N ILE A 105 -6.42 -14.51 -2.30
CA ILE A 105 -5.26 -14.03 -3.06
C ILE A 105 -4.22 -15.14 -3.06
N SER A 106 -3.97 -15.75 -4.21
CA SER A 106 -2.87 -16.71 -4.40
C SER A 106 -1.70 -16.14 -5.20
N THR A 107 -1.80 -14.87 -5.62
CA THR A 107 -0.73 -14.18 -6.34
C THR A 107 0.52 -14.06 -5.46
N PRO A 108 1.69 -14.49 -5.94
CA PRO A 108 2.94 -14.42 -5.18
C PRO A 108 3.36 -12.96 -4.97
N TRP A 109 4.19 -12.70 -3.97
CA TRP A 109 4.76 -11.38 -3.72
C TRP A 109 5.60 -10.88 -4.91
N PRO A 110 5.71 -9.55 -5.13
CA PRO A 110 6.58 -8.98 -6.16
C PRO A 110 8.06 -9.33 -5.92
N THR A 111 8.63 -10.27 -6.66
CA THR A 111 10.05 -10.64 -6.52
C THR A 111 10.90 -10.01 -7.62
N HIS A 112 12.08 -9.50 -7.25
CA HIS A 112 12.98 -8.84 -8.20
C HIS A 112 13.78 -9.85 -9.06
N PHE A 113 13.72 -11.16 -8.75
CA PHE A 113 14.47 -12.19 -9.48
C PHE A 113 13.68 -13.49 -9.63
N LEU A 114 13.84 -14.08 -10.82
CA LEU A 114 13.35 -15.36 -11.37
C LEU A 114 13.70 -16.61 -10.53
N ASN A 115 13.87 -16.51 -9.22
CA ASN A 115 13.92 -17.71 -8.39
C ASN A 115 12.48 -18.10 -8.08
N ILE A 116 11.96 -19.05 -8.85
CA ILE A 116 10.72 -19.77 -8.61
C ILE A 116 10.91 -20.57 -7.31
N ALA A 117 10.93 -19.86 -6.18
CA ALA A 117 11.02 -20.45 -4.85
C ALA A 117 9.63 -20.33 -4.22
N THR A 118 9.03 -21.51 -4.07
CA THR A 118 7.90 -21.88 -3.19
C THR A 118 6.92 -20.77 -2.80
N PRO A 119 5.62 -20.90 -3.13
CA PRO A 119 4.59 -19.94 -2.70
C PRO A 119 4.60 -19.83 -1.17
N VAL A 120 5.12 -18.71 -0.66
CA VAL A 120 5.03 -18.39 0.75
C VAL A 120 3.59 -17.93 1.00
N PRO A 121 2.89 -18.49 2.00
CA PRO A 121 1.58 -18.00 2.39
C PRO A 121 1.60 -16.48 2.60
N PHE A 122 0.42 -15.87 2.50
CA PHE A 122 0.19 -14.47 2.86
C PHE A 122 0.33 -14.27 4.38
N THR A 123 1.54 -14.45 4.90
CA THR A 123 1.90 -14.22 6.28
C THR A 123 2.92 -13.10 6.33
N PRO A 124 2.62 -11.97 7.00
CA PRO A 124 3.52 -10.82 7.08
C PRO A 124 4.84 -11.11 7.82
N ASP A 125 4.99 -12.27 8.48
CA ASP A 125 5.97 -12.45 9.56
C ASP A 125 7.28 -13.20 9.22
N ASN A 126 7.46 -13.82 8.04
CA ASN A 126 8.50 -14.87 7.93
C ASN A 126 9.80 -14.61 7.14
N ASP A 127 10.01 -13.44 6.54
CA ASP A 127 11.35 -13.00 6.12
C ASP A 127 11.21 -11.57 5.60
N LEU A 128 12.10 -10.67 6.00
CA LEU A 128 12.15 -9.29 5.47
C LEU A 128 13.49 -9.01 4.77
N ALA A 129 14.51 -9.83 5.00
CA ALA A 129 15.77 -9.77 4.28
C ALA A 129 15.59 -10.17 2.80
N GLY A 130 16.18 -9.41 1.87
CA GLY A 130 16.20 -9.75 0.44
C GLY A 130 14.90 -9.52 -0.35
N HIS A 131 13.91 -8.86 0.25
CA HIS A 131 12.65 -8.55 -0.44
C HIS A 131 12.79 -7.38 -1.40
N SER A 132 12.09 -7.45 -2.55
CA SER A 132 11.94 -6.31 -3.46
C SER A 132 11.32 -5.12 -2.71
N PRO A 133 11.74 -3.87 -2.98
CA PRO A 133 11.10 -2.67 -2.42
C PRO A 133 9.57 -2.66 -2.62
N MET A 134 9.10 -3.17 -3.77
CA MET A 134 7.67 -3.29 -4.06
C MET A 134 6.95 -4.27 -3.13
N THR A 135 7.62 -5.35 -2.70
CA THR A 135 7.05 -6.27 -1.70
C THR A 135 6.93 -5.57 -0.35
N LEU A 136 7.95 -4.83 0.08
CA LEU A 136 7.89 -4.10 1.35
C LEU A 136 6.77 -3.06 1.33
N LEU A 137 6.63 -2.33 0.23
CA LEU A 137 5.54 -1.38 0.05
C LEU A 137 4.16 -2.06 0.07
N ALA A 138 4.01 -3.19 -0.63
CA ALA A 138 2.78 -3.97 -0.63
C ALA A 138 2.41 -4.42 0.80
N LYS A 139 3.36 -5.01 1.53
CA LYS A 139 3.19 -5.42 2.93
C LYS A 139 2.80 -4.23 3.82
N ALA A 140 3.51 -3.10 3.71
CA ALA A 140 3.19 -1.89 4.47
C ALA A 140 1.78 -1.37 4.17
N SER A 141 1.35 -1.41 2.90
CA SER A 141 0.01 -0.96 2.50
C SER A 141 -1.10 -1.82 3.10
N ILE A 142 -0.85 -3.13 3.22
CA ILE A 142 -1.79 -4.08 3.81
C ILE A 142 -1.89 -3.86 5.31
N GLU A 143 -0.76 -3.69 6.01
CA GLU A 143 -0.78 -3.40 7.44
C GLU A 143 -1.47 -2.06 7.74
N LEU A 144 -1.29 -1.06 6.87
CA LEU A 144 -2.03 0.20 6.95
C LEU A 144 -3.55 0.00 6.80
N GLU A 145 -4.00 -0.72 5.77
CA GLU A 145 -5.43 -1.00 5.55
C GLU A 145 -6.03 -1.77 6.74
N ARG A 146 -5.34 -2.81 7.20
CA ARG A 146 -5.75 -3.61 8.37
C ARG A 146 -5.90 -2.75 9.61
N THR A 147 -4.94 -1.84 9.84
CA THR A 147 -4.99 -0.91 10.97
C THR A 147 -6.19 0.03 10.88
N ILE A 148 -6.51 0.52 9.69
CA ILE A 148 -7.69 1.37 9.47
C ILE A 148 -8.98 0.57 9.67
N ALA A 149 -9.07 -0.64 9.12
CA ALA A 149 -10.23 -1.52 9.30
C ALA A 149 -10.42 -1.92 10.77
N PHE A 150 -9.34 -2.13 11.50
CA PHE A 150 -9.37 -2.45 12.94
C PHE A 150 -9.83 -1.25 13.78
N THR A 151 -9.21 -0.08 13.57
CA THR A 151 -9.52 1.15 14.32
C THR A 151 -10.94 1.65 14.07
N THR A 152 -11.48 1.44 12.85
CA THR A 152 -12.88 1.80 12.54
C THR A 152 -13.91 0.88 13.22
N ARG A 153 -13.54 -0.36 13.54
CA ARG A 153 -14.43 -1.32 14.23
C ARG A 153 -14.45 -1.14 15.74
N ILE A 154 -13.36 -0.63 16.33
CA ILE A 154 -13.24 -0.51 17.78
C ILE A 154 -13.82 0.84 18.23
N ALA A 155 -14.95 0.77 18.94
CA ALA A 155 -15.63 1.92 19.53
C ALA A 155 -15.31 2.13 21.03
N GLY A 156 -14.22 1.54 21.54
CA GLY A 156 -13.89 1.52 22.96
C GLY A 156 -12.76 2.47 23.38
N PHE A 157 -12.82 2.97 24.62
CA PHE A 157 -11.73 3.75 25.23
C PHE A 157 -10.53 2.90 25.68
N SER A 158 -10.73 1.58 25.82
CA SER A 158 -9.69 0.64 26.25
C SER A 158 -9.25 -0.23 25.07
N PRO A 159 -7.93 -0.33 24.80
CA PRO A 159 -7.42 -1.13 23.71
C PRO A 159 -7.66 -2.63 23.97
N PRO A 160 -8.34 -3.35 23.07
CA PRO A 160 -8.55 -4.78 23.24
C PRO A 160 -7.22 -5.55 23.04
N PRO A 161 -7.11 -6.83 23.46
CA PRO A 161 -5.87 -7.59 23.33
C PRO A 161 -5.31 -7.66 21.90
N GLU A 162 -6.17 -7.67 20.89
CA GLU A 162 -5.74 -7.67 19.48
C GLU A 162 -4.98 -6.40 19.09
N PHE A 163 -5.18 -5.28 19.80
CA PHE A 163 -4.46 -4.03 19.57
C PHE A 163 -2.96 -4.20 19.78
N TRP A 164 -2.55 -4.85 20.87
CA TRP A 164 -1.15 -5.05 21.21
C TRP A 164 -0.46 -6.02 20.23
N ALA A 165 -1.20 -7.01 19.73
CA ALA A 165 -0.69 -7.92 18.70
C ALA A 165 -0.44 -7.17 17.37
N MET A 166 -1.38 -6.31 16.96
CA MET A 166 -1.22 -5.45 15.79
C MET A 166 -0.05 -4.47 15.96
N GLU A 167 0.09 -3.84 17.12
CA GLU A 167 1.19 -2.94 17.41
C GLU A 167 2.55 -3.65 17.35
N THR A 168 2.66 -4.80 18.02
CA THR A 168 3.91 -5.58 18.03
C THR A 168 4.33 -5.92 16.60
N ARG A 169 3.37 -6.28 15.74
CA ARG A 169 3.64 -6.53 14.32
C ARG A 169 4.10 -5.28 13.58
N LEU A 170 3.45 -4.12 13.79
CA LEU A 170 3.84 -2.86 13.14
C LEU A 170 5.25 -2.40 13.55
N GLU A 171 5.59 -2.45 14.84
CA GLU A 171 6.92 -2.06 15.32
C GLU A 171 7.98 -3.07 14.86
N THR A 172 7.68 -4.37 14.91
CA THR A 172 8.59 -5.39 14.34
C THR A 172 8.81 -5.12 12.86
N PHE A 173 7.77 -4.89 12.08
CA PHE A 173 7.90 -4.59 10.65
C PHE A 173 8.72 -3.32 10.40
N ARG A 174 8.50 -2.27 11.20
CA ARG A 174 9.26 -1.02 11.15
C ARG A 174 10.75 -1.22 11.40
N ASP A 175 11.11 -2.01 12.41
CA ASP A 175 12.50 -2.27 12.80
C ASP A 175 13.28 -3.04 11.73
N HIS A 176 12.57 -3.77 10.87
CA HIS A 176 13.14 -4.53 9.76
C HIS A 176 13.15 -3.77 8.43
N LEU A 177 12.64 -2.53 8.38
CA LEU A 177 12.69 -1.75 7.14
C LEU A 177 14.13 -1.31 6.82
N PRO A 178 14.51 -1.31 5.54
CA PRO A 178 15.80 -0.76 5.12
C PRO A 178 15.91 0.72 5.49
N PRO A 179 17.11 1.21 5.83
CA PRO A 179 17.32 2.63 6.07
C PRO A 179 16.99 3.43 4.81
N PHE A 180 16.43 4.62 5.00
CA PHE A 180 16.15 5.56 3.93
C PHE A 180 17.41 6.39 3.61
N ASP A 181 17.81 6.43 2.35
CA ASP A 181 18.88 7.31 1.84
C ASP A 181 18.29 8.39 0.93
N ALA A 182 18.22 9.61 1.46
CA ALA A 182 17.70 10.78 0.75
C ALA A 182 18.50 11.13 -0.52
N ASN A 183 19.76 10.70 -0.62
CA ASN A 183 20.60 10.98 -1.78
C ASN A 183 20.37 9.97 -2.92
N CYS A 184 19.61 8.90 -2.66
CA CYS A 184 19.31 7.88 -3.64
C CYS A 184 17.94 8.14 -4.29
N PRO A 185 17.88 8.62 -5.55
CA PRO A 185 16.61 8.91 -6.22
C PRO A 185 15.74 7.67 -6.46
N THR A 186 16.31 6.46 -6.31
CA THR A 186 15.60 5.18 -6.42
C THR A 186 14.88 4.80 -5.13
N ASP A 187 15.16 5.49 -4.01
CA ASP A 187 14.68 5.11 -2.68
C ASP A 187 13.27 5.63 -2.32
N GLN A 188 12.54 6.11 -3.33
CA GLN A 188 11.17 6.62 -3.20
C GLN A 188 10.22 5.56 -2.64
N VAL A 189 10.37 4.31 -3.07
CA VAL A 189 9.54 3.19 -2.60
C VAL A 189 9.76 2.95 -1.11
N THR A 190 11.00 3.03 -0.65
CA THR A 190 11.35 2.93 0.77
C THR A 190 10.77 4.09 1.57
N LEU A 191 10.85 5.33 1.05
CA LEU A 191 10.22 6.49 1.69
C LEU A 191 8.72 6.27 1.88
N VAL A 192 8.00 5.87 0.83
CA VAL A 192 6.55 5.62 0.89
C VAL A 192 6.24 4.46 1.84
N THR A 193 7.08 3.43 1.87
CA THR A 193 6.96 2.30 2.81
C THR A 193 7.07 2.77 4.26
N HIS A 194 8.10 3.55 4.59
CA HIS A 194 8.23 4.17 5.92
C HIS A 194 7.03 5.05 6.24
N ALA A 195 6.54 5.83 5.27
CA ALA A 195 5.38 6.68 5.48
C ALA A 195 4.12 5.86 5.79
N PHE A 196 3.86 4.77 5.09
CA PHE A 196 2.70 3.89 5.34
C PHE A 196 2.72 3.31 6.74
N VAL A 197 3.87 2.83 7.20
CA VAL A 197 4.01 2.26 8.55
C VAL A 197 3.80 3.33 9.62
N ASN A 198 4.41 4.51 9.47
CA ASN A 198 4.21 5.60 10.43
C ASN A 198 2.75 6.11 10.42
N VAL A 199 2.10 6.18 9.26
CA VAL A 199 0.68 6.52 9.17
C VAL A 199 -0.17 5.45 9.85
N ALA A 200 0.15 4.16 9.70
CA ALA A 200 -0.53 3.09 10.41
C ALA A 200 -0.41 3.24 11.94
N ILE A 201 0.79 3.55 12.45
CA ILE A 201 1.03 3.84 13.88
C ILE A 201 0.16 5.02 14.34
N ILE A 202 0.17 6.15 13.61
CA ILE A 202 -0.66 7.32 13.93
C ILE A 202 -2.14 6.94 13.96
N ARG A 203 -2.61 6.17 12.97
CA ARG A 203 -4.00 5.72 12.88
C ARG A 203 -4.38 4.85 14.08
N SER A 204 -3.55 3.87 14.43
CA SER A 204 -3.74 2.98 15.57
C SER A 204 -3.95 3.75 16.87
N TYR A 205 -3.11 4.77 17.09
CA TYR A 205 -3.09 5.53 18.34
C TYR A 205 -4.03 6.73 18.39
N SER A 206 -4.57 7.18 17.25
CA SER A 206 -5.39 8.39 17.15
C SER A 206 -6.58 8.41 18.12
N SER A 207 -7.30 7.29 18.26
CA SER A 207 -8.45 7.15 19.17
C SER A 207 -8.08 7.13 20.66
N HIS A 208 -6.81 6.87 20.98
CA HIS A 208 -6.32 6.69 22.36
C HIS A 208 -5.51 7.89 22.87
N THR A 209 -5.27 8.91 22.03
CA THR A 209 -4.44 10.08 22.37
C THR A 209 -4.97 10.92 23.53
N SER A 210 -6.28 10.92 23.78
CA SER A 210 -6.90 11.65 24.89
C SER A 210 -6.76 10.93 26.24
N VAL A 211 -6.55 9.62 26.22
CA VAL A 211 -6.53 8.75 27.41
C VAL A 211 -5.10 8.43 27.85
N HIS A 212 -4.18 8.25 26.90
CA HIS A 212 -2.83 7.78 27.18
C HIS A 212 -1.76 8.75 26.68
N ALA A 213 -0.92 9.24 27.61
CA ALA A 213 0.21 10.12 27.27
C ALA A 213 1.24 9.42 26.35
N ASP A 214 1.42 8.10 26.51
CA ASP A 214 2.30 7.29 25.67
C ASP A 214 1.82 7.23 24.21
N ALA A 215 0.51 7.03 24.00
CA ALA A 215 -0.11 7.05 22.68
C ALA A 215 0.15 8.37 21.94
N ARG A 216 0.03 9.50 22.66
CA ARG A 216 0.35 10.82 22.11
C ARG A 216 1.81 10.90 21.69
N SER A 217 2.75 10.49 22.56
CA SER A 217 4.19 10.50 22.26
C SER A 217 4.50 9.71 20.98
N LYS A 218 3.97 8.48 20.86
CA LYS A 218 4.15 7.62 19.69
C LYS A 218 3.62 8.26 18.40
N CYS A 219 2.42 8.83 18.42
CA CYS A 219 1.88 9.58 17.28
C CYS A 219 2.79 10.73 16.85
N LEU A 220 3.35 11.48 17.81
CA LEU A 220 4.21 12.60 17.48
C LEU A 220 5.52 12.14 16.87
N ILE A 221 6.17 11.13 17.46
CA ILE A 221 7.42 10.58 16.94
C ILE A 221 7.20 10.06 15.51
N ALA A 222 6.10 9.34 15.26
CA ALA A 222 5.76 8.86 13.92
C ALA A 222 5.52 10.01 12.94
N ALA A 223 4.78 11.05 13.34
CA ALA A 223 4.54 12.22 12.51
C ALA A 223 5.83 12.97 12.17
N PHE A 224 6.72 13.18 13.15
CA PHE A 224 8.03 13.77 12.94
C PHE A 224 8.90 12.92 12.01
N CYS A 225 8.88 11.60 12.17
CA CYS A 225 9.60 10.66 11.31
C CYS A 225 9.18 10.77 9.85
N VAL A 226 7.89 11.00 9.57
CA VAL A 226 7.40 11.20 8.19
C VAL A 226 7.76 12.58 7.68
N ALA A 227 7.52 13.62 8.47
CA ALA A 227 7.79 15.00 8.06
C ALA A 227 9.28 15.23 7.75
N ALA A 228 10.18 14.76 8.62
CA ALA A 228 11.62 14.88 8.40
C ALA A 228 12.05 14.22 7.09
N ARG A 229 11.61 12.98 6.82
CA ARG A 229 11.95 12.27 5.60
C ARG A 229 11.37 12.91 4.34
N LEU A 230 10.16 13.49 4.43
CA LEU A 230 9.55 14.21 3.30
C LEU A 230 10.32 15.50 2.97
N VAL A 231 10.84 16.21 3.98
CA VAL A 231 11.70 17.39 3.79
C VAL A 231 13.02 16.98 3.14
N ASP A 232 13.66 15.91 3.61
CA ASP A 232 14.93 15.42 3.07
C ASP A 232 14.81 14.94 1.62
N ALA A 233 13.64 14.44 1.22
CA ALA A 233 13.41 13.80 -0.07
C ALA A 233 13.35 14.75 -1.29
N ASN A 234 13.28 16.08 -1.10
CA ASN A 234 13.08 17.07 -2.18
C ASN A 234 12.01 16.65 -3.21
N ILE A 235 10.78 16.48 -2.74
CA ILE A 235 9.64 15.89 -3.49
C ILE A 235 9.34 16.66 -4.80
N ALA A 236 9.72 17.95 -4.88
CA ALA A 236 9.49 18.79 -6.06
C ALA A 236 10.21 18.30 -7.33
N GLU A 237 11.30 17.54 -7.19
CA GLU A 237 12.08 17.02 -8.33
C GLU A 237 11.57 15.66 -8.83
N TRP A 238 10.58 15.07 -8.16
CA TRP A 238 10.15 13.70 -8.45
C TRP A 238 9.19 13.67 -9.63
N VAL A 239 9.75 13.58 -10.85
CA VAL A 239 8.97 13.41 -12.08
C VAL A 239 8.34 12.00 -12.11
N MET A 240 7.03 11.94 -12.38
CA MET A 240 6.24 10.73 -12.64
C MET A 240 6.78 9.97 -13.87
N ALA A 241 7.86 9.22 -13.71
CA ALA A 241 8.47 8.48 -14.83
C ALA A 241 8.18 6.97 -14.84
N ASP A 242 7.63 6.39 -13.74
CA ASP A 242 7.23 4.98 -13.72
C ASP A 242 5.71 4.81 -13.81
N SER A 243 5.25 4.71 -15.05
CA SER A 243 3.84 4.49 -15.43
C SER A 243 3.25 3.18 -14.88
N ILE A 244 4.11 2.20 -14.56
CA ILE A 244 3.69 0.88 -14.08
C ILE A 244 3.54 0.87 -12.56
N LEU A 245 4.41 1.58 -11.84
CA LEU A 245 4.43 1.50 -10.39
C LEU A 245 3.46 2.48 -9.73
N GLY A 246 3.21 3.67 -10.29
CA GLY A 246 2.31 4.65 -9.66
C GLY A 246 2.73 5.13 -8.25
N VAL A 247 3.72 4.48 -7.63
CA VAL A 247 4.32 4.77 -6.32
C VAL A 247 4.86 6.20 -6.27
N ARG A 248 5.23 6.77 -7.42
CA ARG A 248 5.67 8.16 -7.52
C ARG A 248 4.53 9.18 -7.34
N GLY A 249 3.29 8.85 -7.72
CA GLY A 249 2.12 9.68 -7.41
C GLY A 249 1.64 9.50 -5.95
N LEU A 250 2.02 8.40 -5.31
CA LEU A 250 1.71 8.16 -3.90
C LEU A 250 2.50 9.11 -2.98
N SER A 251 3.72 9.53 -3.35
CA SER A 251 4.52 10.46 -2.55
C SER A 251 4.02 11.90 -2.61
N SER A 252 3.55 12.39 -3.76
CA SER A 252 2.94 13.72 -3.90
C SER A 252 1.62 13.84 -3.14
N ALA A 253 0.88 12.74 -3.04
CA ALA A 253 -0.39 12.70 -2.32
C ALA A 253 -0.24 12.45 -0.80
N LEU A 254 0.89 11.90 -0.32
CA LEU A 254 1.13 11.61 1.11
C LEU A 254 0.87 12.80 2.06
N PRO A 255 1.31 14.03 1.73
CA PRO A 255 1.00 15.22 2.53
C PRO A 255 -0.50 15.42 2.74
N ARG A 256 -1.35 15.05 1.77
CA ARG A 256 -2.81 15.18 1.86
C ARG A 256 -3.44 14.18 2.82
N VAL A 257 -2.93 12.95 2.86
CA VAL A 257 -3.36 11.95 3.87
C VAL A 257 -3.06 12.44 5.28
N LEU A 258 -1.92 13.13 5.46
CA LEU A 258 -1.54 13.73 6.74
C LEU A 258 -2.35 15.00 7.06
N THR A 259 -2.68 15.84 6.07
CA THR A 259 -3.47 17.07 6.29
C THR A 259 -4.96 16.83 6.47
N ILE A 260 -5.55 15.84 5.81
CA ILE A 260 -7.00 15.55 5.94
C ILE A 260 -7.37 15.11 7.37
N LYS A 261 -6.41 14.62 8.18
CA LYS A 261 -6.67 14.19 9.56
C LYS A 261 -6.06 15.02 10.68
N SER A 262 -5.19 15.98 10.39
CA SER A 262 -4.79 16.98 11.39
C SER A 262 -5.98 17.84 11.86
N SER A 263 -7.07 17.89 11.09
CA SER A 263 -8.35 18.52 11.48
C SER A 263 -9.17 17.69 12.47
N HIS A 264 -8.99 16.37 12.51
CA HIS A 264 -9.76 15.44 13.35
C HIS A 264 -9.05 15.05 14.65
N CYS A 265 -7.71 15.01 14.65
CA CYS A 265 -6.95 15.00 15.89
C CYS A 265 -6.84 16.46 16.34
N SER A 266 -7.49 16.83 17.44
CA SER A 266 -7.29 18.12 18.13
C SER A 266 -5.89 18.20 18.77
N LEU A 267 -4.86 17.95 17.98
CA LEU A 267 -3.47 18.20 18.27
C LEU A 267 -3.15 19.57 17.65
N PRO A 268 -2.72 20.56 18.45
CA PRO A 268 -2.36 21.86 17.92
C PRO A 268 -1.07 21.74 17.11
N TRP A 269 -1.15 21.66 15.77
CA TRP A 269 0.03 21.62 14.91
C TRP A 269 0.10 22.84 14.00
N GLN A 270 1.08 23.70 14.31
CA GLN A 270 1.72 24.65 13.39
C GLN A 270 2.64 23.89 12.41
N MET A 271 2.10 22.98 11.59
CA MET A 271 2.89 22.28 10.56
C MET A 271 2.93 23.04 9.23
N SER A 272 2.07 24.05 9.05
CA SER A 272 2.02 24.89 7.85
C SER A 272 3.29 25.72 7.62
N SER A 273 4.18 25.85 8.60
CA SER A 273 5.44 26.59 8.48
C SER A 273 6.66 25.71 8.15
N LEU A 274 6.52 24.39 8.08
CA LEU A 274 7.61 23.46 7.73
C LEU A 274 7.52 22.93 6.29
N LEU A 275 6.42 23.21 5.59
CA LEU A 275 6.17 22.79 4.20
C LEU A 275 6.09 23.97 3.22
N THR A 276 6.47 25.17 3.66
CA THR A 276 6.69 26.38 2.82
C THR A 276 8.17 26.69 2.78
#